data_AF-A0A420SBX9-F1
#
_entry.id   AF-A0A420SBX9-F1
#
_cell.length_a   1.000
_cell.length_b   1.000
_cell.length_c   1.000
_cell.angle_alpha   90.00
_cell.angle_beta   90.00
_cell.angle_gamma   90.00
#
_symmetry.space_group_name_H-M   'P 1'
#
loop_
_entity.id
_entity.type
_entity.pdbx_description
1 polymer ?
#
loop_
_entity_poly.entity_id
_entity_poly.type
_entity_poly.pdbx_seq_one_letter_code
_entity_poly.pdbx_strand_id
1 'polypeptide(L)'
;MTRDDLLGQGLEIKERPSRAVVNECNGRILVAYGDSVVWSFDADECQAWFAFLSKFQAFWPKVPEFWYKDQAVTANAWPRILKLASAVRAMSLKITMKLGSKPDPPPRAILRPDPQVLISTHGGKGKPGTQEFTHMLSLATWDGRGPQIQVTGFKLLEAQLDAAETFLTCDTTYTDRKAYKTCKEASRKECYDYLVELSGRIEEAESDSLRRAYEERVDIFNAVDIVYSFFLPVNFQGPMVGKFWGAVRSITELAMLDGRPISDIAGSLRVSLRDLTRSLLALQNLVIHSSDQERAEV
;
A
#
# COMPACT_ATOMS: atom_id res chain seq x y z
N MET A 1 -60.95 6.97 -1.74
CA MET A 1 -59.59 6.55 -1.38
C MET A 1 -59.69 5.82 -0.07
N THR A 2 -59.73 4.49 -0.17
CA THR A 2 -59.91 3.58 0.97
C THR A 2 -58.54 3.10 1.45
N ARG A 3 -58.44 2.79 2.74
CA ARG A 3 -57.19 2.45 3.46
C ARG A 3 -56.38 1.31 2.82
N ASP A 4 -57.03 0.51 1.97
CA ASP A 4 -56.45 -0.61 1.25
C ASP A 4 -55.60 -0.21 0.03
N ASP A 5 -55.70 1.03 -0.45
CA ASP A 5 -54.88 1.55 -1.56
C ASP A 5 -53.43 1.90 -1.12
N LEU A 6 -53.14 1.88 0.19
CA LEU A 6 -51.85 2.26 0.79
C LEU A 6 -50.97 1.06 1.21
N LEU A 7 -51.47 -0.17 1.05
CA LEU A 7 -50.69 -1.38 1.32
C LEU A 7 -49.92 -1.77 0.05
N GLY A 8 -48.77 -1.12 -0.14
CA GLY A 8 -47.79 -1.54 -1.13
C GLY A 8 -47.52 -3.05 -1.01
N GLN A 9 -47.45 -3.72 -2.16
CA GLN A 9 -47.20 -5.16 -2.29
C GLN A 9 -46.11 -5.60 -1.31
N GLY A 10 -46.47 -6.50 -0.40
CA GLY A 10 -45.56 -7.03 0.61
C GLY A 10 -44.30 -7.56 -0.05
N LEU A 11 -43.16 -7.00 0.35
CA LEU A 11 -41.83 -7.53 0.00
C LEU A 11 -41.75 -8.96 0.51
N GLU A 12 -41.83 -9.91 -0.42
CA GLU A 12 -41.62 -11.31 -0.13
C GLU A 12 -40.11 -11.52 0.08
N ILE A 13 -39.71 -11.66 1.35
CA ILE A 13 -38.33 -11.98 1.72
C ILE A 13 -38.04 -13.41 1.23
N LYS A 14 -37.43 -13.53 0.05
CA LYS A 14 -37.05 -14.82 -0.57
C LYS A 14 -35.93 -15.56 0.15
N GLU A 15 -35.19 -14.89 1.03
CA GLU A 15 -34.14 -15.51 1.84
C GLU A 15 -34.51 -15.47 3.31
N ARG A 16 -35.00 -16.61 3.81
CA ARG A 16 -34.92 -16.88 5.24
C ARG A 16 -33.42 -17.02 5.57
N PRO A 17 -32.89 -16.39 6.63
CA PRO A 17 -31.55 -16.71 7.09
C PRO A 17 -31.54 -18.21 7.34
N SER A 18 -30.68 -18.92 6.62
CA SER A 18 -30.46 -20.34 6.84
C SER A 18 -30.16 -20.50 8.33
N ARG A 19 -31.07 -21.15 9.06
CA ARG A 19 -30.71 -21.77 10.34
C ARG A 19 -29.72 -22.86 9.95
N ALA A 20 -28.46 -22.48 9.83
CA ALA A 20 -27.36 -23.43 9.70
C ALA A 20 -27.52 -24.39 10.86
N VAL A 21 -27.73 -25.66 10.51
CA VAL A 21 -27.70 -26.78 11.45
C VAL A 21 -26.37 -26.63 12.19
N VAL A 22 -26.44 -26.35 13.49
CA VAL A 22 -25.29 -26.25 14.38
C VAL A 22 -24.78 -27.69 14.59
N ASN A 23 -24.10 -28.21 13.59
CA ASN A 23 -23.25 -29.36 13.75
C ASN A 23 -21.82 -28.86 13.67
N GLU A 24 -21.04 -29.30 14.66
CA GLU A 24 -19.63 -29.04 14.92
C GLU A 24 -19.34 -27.77 15.72
N CYS A 25 -18.73 -28.01 16.89
CA CYS A 25 -18.31 -27.04 17.89
C CYS A 25 -17.11 -26.21 17.41
N ASN A 26 -17.19 -25.63 16.22
CA ASN A 26 -16.16 -24.73 15.72
C ASN A 26 -16.45 -23.35 16.30
N GLY A 27 -15.50 -22.82 17.07
CA GLY A 27 -15.61 -21.51 17.69
C GLY A 27 -15.92 -20.42 16.65
N ARG A 28 -16.83 -19.50 16.97
CA ARG A 28 -17.23 -18.41 16.05
C ARG A 28 -16.68 -17.05 16.47
N ILE A 29 -16.27 -16.26 15.48
CA ILE A 29 -15.86 -14.87 15.63
C ILE A 29 -16.96 -13.99 15.05
N LEU A 30 -17.58 -13.19 15.93
CA LEU A 30 -18.59 -12.21 15.55
C LEU A 30 -17.92 -10.83 15.47
N VAL A 31 -18.05 -10.15 14.33
CA VAL A 31 -17.51 -8.81 14.13
C VAL A 31 -18.66 -7.83 13.98
N ALA A 32 -18.83 -6.92 14.95
CA ALA A 32 -19.89 -5.93 14.96
C ALA A 32 -19.38 -4.58 14.44
N TYR A 33 -20.13 -3.94 13.54
CA TYR A 33 -19.86 -2.60 13.04
C TYR A 33 -21.07 -1.69 13.26
N GLY A 34 -20.86 -0.64 14.06
CA GLY A 34 -21.95 0.19 14.58
C GLY A 34 -22.99 -0.66 15.31
N ASP A 35 -24.27 -0.29 15.15
CA ASP A 35 -25.39 -0.96 15.80
C ASP A 35 -26.18 -1.90 14.87
N SER A 36 -25.77 -2.02 13.60
CA SER A 36 -26.63 -2.59 12.55
C SER A 36 -26.01 -3.74 11.77
N VAL A 37 -24.69 -3.95 11.82
CA VAL A 37 -24.02 -4.98 11.03
C VAL A 37 -23.21 -5.90 11.93
N VAL A 38 -23.42 -7.21 11.81
CA VAL A 38 -22.62 -8.24 12.46
C VAL A 38 -22.25 -9.31 11.43
N TRP A 39 -20.96 -9.49 11.20
CA TRP A 39 -20.45 -10.64 10.44
C TRP A 39 -20.15 -11.80 11.39
N SER A 40 -20.34 -13.02 10.90
CA SER A 40 -19.99 -14.25 11.63
C SER A 40 -18.99 -15.02 10.78
N PHE A 41 -17.83 -15.32 11.36
CA PHE A 41 -16.80 -16.14 10.75
C PHE A 41 -16.50 -17.33 11.63
N ASP A 42 -16.20 -18.47 11.04
CA ASP A 42 -15.70 -19.62 11.77
C ASP A 42 -14.20 -19.40 12.10
N ALA A 43 -13.77 -19.83 13.28
CA ALA A 43 -12.41 -19.58 13.75
C ALA A 43 -11.35 -20.34 12.93
N ASP A 44 -11.73 -21.43 12.27
CA ASP A 44 -10.91 -22.21 11.33
C ASP A 44 -10.55 -21.41 10.06
N GLU A 45 -11.45 -20.56 9.56
CA GLU A 45 -11.16 -19.68 8.42
C GLU A 45 -10.24 -18.51 8.79
N CYS A 46 -10.10 -18.20 10.08
CA CYS A 46 -9.41 -17.01 10.57
C CYS A 46 -8.13 -17.33 11.37
N GLN A 47 -7.46 -18.46 11.09
CA GLN A 47 -6.28 -18.92 11.85
C GLN A 47 -5.11 -17.93 11.83
N ALA A 48 -5.00 -17.13 10.77
CA ALA A 48 -4.02 -16.07 10.64
C ALA A 48 -4.68 -14.69 10.72
N TRP A 49 -3.92 -13.70 11.21
CA TRP A 49 -4.38 -12.31 11.26
C TRP A 49 -4.67 -11.77 9.86
N PHE A 50 -3.85 -12.15 8.88
CA PHE A 50 -4.05 -11.79 7.48
C PHE A 50 -5.34 -12.39 6.91
N ALA A 51 -5.58 -13.70 7.10
CA ALA A 51 -6.81 -14.37 6.69
C ALA A 51 -8.08 -13.73 7.29
N PHE A 52 -8.00 -13.22 8.52
CA PHE A 52 -9.09 -12.43 9.11
C PHE A 52 -9.25 -11.06 8.45
N LEU A 53 -8.15 -10.32 8.25
CA LEU A 53 -8.18 -8.99 7.63
C LEU A 53 -8.64 -9.03 6.16
N SER A 54 -8.31 -10.07 5.41
CA SER A 54 -8.68 -10.20 3.99
C SER A 54 -10.19 -10.23 3.77
N LYS A 55 -10.97 -10.73 4.75
CA LYS A 55 -12.44 -10.70 4.75
C LYS A 55 -13.01 -9.26 4.71
N PHE A 56 -12.20 -8.27 5.08
CA PHE A 56 -12.59 -6.86 5.14
C PHE A 56 -11.93 -6.00 4.04
N GLN A 57 -11.41 -6.61 2.97
CA GLN A 57 -10.79 -5.90 1.85
C GLN A 57 -11.68 -4.82 1.22
N ALA A 58 -13.02 -4.99 1.28
CA ALA A 58 -13.98 -4.01 0.76
C ALA A 58 -13.90 -2.63 1.41
N PHE A 59 -13.30 -2.52 2.61
CA PHE A 59 -13.10 -1.24 3.31
C PHE A 59 -11.79 -0.54 2.93
N TRP A 60 -10.91 -1.20 2.18
CA TRP A 60 -9.68 -0.58 1.70
C TRP A 60 -9.97 0.67 0.86
N PRO A 61 -9.22 1.79 1.03
CA PRO A 61 -7.97 1.96 1.79
C PRO A 61 -8.16 2.39 3.25
N LYS A 62 -9.38 2.38 3.81
CA LYS A 62 -9.62 2.63 5.24
C LYS A 62 -9.44 1.30 6.00
N VAL A 63 -8.27 1.11 6.59
CA VAL A 63 -7.97 -0.11 7.35
C VAL A 63 -8.89 -0.19 8.57
N PRO A 64 -9.71 -1.25 8.72
CA PRO A 64 -10.56 -1.40 9.89
C PRO A 64 -9.72 -1.66 11.13
N GLU A 65 -10.13 -1.06 12.24
CA GLU A 65 -9.58 -1.30 13.57
C GLU A 65 -10.51 -2.20 14.36
N PHE A 66 -9.94 -3.17 15.07
CA PHE A 66 -10.67 -4.20 15.79
C PHE A 66 -10.42 -4.10 17.28
N TRP A 67 -11.49 -4.20 18.06
CA TRP A 67 -11.48 -4.03 19.51
C TRP A 67 -12.18 -5.20 20.19
N TYR A 68 -11.52 -5.80 21.18
CA TYR A 68 -12.09 -6.83 22.05
C TYR A 68 -12.04 -6.35 23.50
N LYS A 69 -13.20 -6.21 24.16
CA LYS A 69 -13.31 -5.70 25.53
C LYS A 69 -12.50 -4.41 25.76
N ASP A 70 -12.69 -3.43 24.87
CA ASP A 70 -12.00 -2.13 24.87
C ASP A 70 -10.47 -2.19 24.69
N GLN A 71 -9.94 -3.34 24.26
CA GLN A 71 -8.53 -3.50 23.91
C GLN A 71 -8.35 -3.67 22.40
N ALA A 72 -7.44 -2.90 21.81
CA ALA A 72 -7.12 -2.99 20.39
C ALA A 72 -6.51 -4.36 20.06
N VAL A 73 -7.11 -5.04 19.09
CA VAL A 73 -6.63 -6.33 18.58
C VAL A 73 -5.55 -6.05 17.55
N THR A 74 -4.35 -6.56 17.80
CA THR A 74 -3.20 -6.48 16.89
C THR A 74 -2.78 -7.88 16.44
N ALA A 75 -1.98 -7.97 15.38
CA ALA A 75 -1.43 -9.24 14.88
C ALA A 75 -0.79 -10.10 16.01
N ASN A 76 -0.08 -9.45 16.95
CA ASN A 76 0.57 -10.13 18.08
C ASN A 76 -0.42 -10.69 19.11
N ALA A 77 -1.60 -10.08 19.23
CA ALA A 77 -2.66 -10.52 20.13
C ALA A 77 -3.56 -11.59 19.50
N TRP A 78 -3.55 -11.72 18.17
CA TRP A 78 -4.45 -12.59 17.41
C TRP A 78 -4.46 -14.06 17.86
N PRO A 79 -3.30 -14.73 18.10
CA PRO A 79 -3.32 -16.12 18.55
C PRO A 79 -4.01 -16.32 19.91
N ARG A 80 -3.99 -15.29 20.77
CA ARG A 80 -4.69 -15.34 22.07
C ARG A 80 -6.20 -15.19 21.86
N ILE A 81 -6.63 -14.31 20.96
CA ILE A 81 -8.03 -14.13 20.59
C ILE A 81 -8.61 -15.41 19.98
N LEU A 82 -7.86 -16.09 19.09
CA LEU A 82 -8.28 -17.37 18.51
C LEU A 82 -8.45 -18.47 19.57
N LYS A 83 -7.52 -18.58 20.52
CA LYS A 83 -7.67 -19.53 21.65
C LYS A 83 -8.90 -19.26 22.50
N LEU A 84 -9.30 -17.99 22.64
CA LEU A 84 -10.52 -17.61 23.35
C LEU A 84 -11.77 -17.92 22.51
N ALA A 85 -11.71 -17.75 21.19
CA ALA A 85 -12.82 -18.06 20.28
C ALA A 85 -13.05 -19.56 20.13
N SER A 86 -11.99 -20.39 20.14
CA SER A 86 -12.08 -21.84 20.05
C SER A 86 -12.30 -22.55 21.38
N ALA A 87 -12.27 -21.82 22.51
CA ALA A 87 -12.56 -22.40 23.81
C ALA A 87 -14.04 -22.81 23.90
N VAL A 88 -14.28 -24.08 24.26
CA VAL A 88 -15.61 -24.74 24.38
C VAL A 88 -16.65 -23.94 25.20
N ARG A 89 -16.21 -23.02 26.06
CA ARG A 89 -17.06 -22.17 26.89
C ARG A 89 -17.56 -20.89 26.21
N ALA A 90 -16.92 -20.45 25.14
CA ALA A 90 -17.29 -19.25 24.39
C ALA A 90 -17.84 -19.67 23.02
N MET A 91 -19.14 -19.97 22.96
CA MET A 91 -19.83 -20.29 21.69
C MET A 91 -19.67 -19.20 20.61
N SER A 92 -19.37 -17.97 21.01
CA SER A 92 -19.01 -16.88 20.09
C SER A 92 -18.16 -15.81 20.79
N LEU A 93 -17.16 -15.29 20.08
CA LEU A 93 -16.32 -14.17 20.52
C LEU A 93 -16.71 -12.90 19.74
N LYS A 94 -17.15 -11.85 20.44
CA LYS A 94 -17.56 -10.57 19.82
C LYS A 94 -16.39 -9.59 19.76
N ILE A 95 -16.05 -9.16 18.55
CA ILE A 95 -15.10 -8.09 18.22
C ILE A 95 -15.90 -6.89 17.72
N THR A 96 -15.53 -5.69 18.15
CA THR A 96 -16.09 -4.44 17.62
C THR A 96 -15.16 -3.89 16.56
N MET A 97 -15.68 -3.62 15.38
CA MET A 97 -14.99 -3.00 14.27
C MET A 97 -15.29 -1.50 14.23
N LYS A 98 -14.25 -0.70 14.02
CA LYS A 98 -14.34 0.73 13.70
C LYS A 98 -13.54 0.99 12.43
N LEU A 99 -13.99 1.93 11.60
CA LEU A 99 -13.18 2.33 10.44
C LEU A 99 -12.09 3.27 10.93
N GLY A 100 -10.84 2.87 10.77
CA GLY A 100 -9.68 3.72 11.04
C GLY A 100 -9.54 4.85 10.02
N SER A 101 -8.65 5.79 10.32
CA SER A 101 -8.22 6.80 9.36
C SER A 101 -7.28 6.18 8.32
N LYS A 102 -7.27 6.74 7.10
CA LYS A 102 -6.23 6.40 6.11
C LYS A 102 -4.84 6.66 6.72
N PRO A 103 -3.82 5.84 6.40
CA PRO A 103 -2.46 6.11 6.83
C PRO A 103 -2.04 7.54 6.49
N ASP A 104 -1.22 8.11 7.36
CA ASP A 104 -0.67 9.42 7.13
C ASP A 104 0.25 9.39 5.90
N PRO A 105 0.13 10.37 5.00
CA PRO A 105 1.06 10.47 3.89
C PRO A 105 2.47 10.79 4.40
N PRO A 106 3.52 10.53 3.60
CA PRO A 106 4.89 10.88 3.97
C PRO A 106 5.01 12.36 4.39
N PRO A 107 5.91 12.67 5.34
CA PRO A 107 6.17 14.05 5.77
C PRO A 107 6.37 14.97 4.57
N ARG A 108 5.76 16.15 4.61
CA ARG A 108 5.92 17.14 3.54
C ARG A 108 7.29 17.80 3.65
N ALA A 109 7.88 18.16 2.51
CA ALA A 109 9.10 18.96 2.41
C ALA A 109 10.38 18.37 3.04
N ILE A 110 10.32 17.19 3.66
CA ILE A 110 11.46 16.53 4.29
C ILE A 110 11.96 15.44 3.36
N LEU A 111 13.14 15.62 2.78
CA LEU A 111 13.78 14.59 1.98
C LEU A 111 14.04 13.37 2.86
N ARG A 112 13.45 12.22 2.50
CA ARG A 112 13.65 10.98 3.28
C ARG A 112 15.12 10.57 3.15
N PRO A 113 15.79 10.17 4.25
CA PRO A 113 17.15 9.65 4.16
C PRO A 113 17.19 8.49 3.16
N ASP A 114 18.26 8.42 2.38
CA ASP A 114 18.55 7.25 1.54
C ASP A 114 18.42 5.99 2.40
N PRO A 115 17.57 5.01 2.03
CA PRO A 115 17.44 3.77 2.81
C PRO A 115 18.74 2.96 2.90
N GLN A 116 19.82 3.35 2.21
CA GLN A 116 21.16 2.79 2.42
C GLN A 116 21.87 3.31 3.69
N VAL A 117 21.43 4.41 4.30
CA VAL A 117 22.06 4.96 5.52
C VAL A 117 20.99 5.42 6.52
N LEU A 118 20.72 4.59 7.54
CA LEU A 118 19.93 5.01 8.70
C LEU A 118 20.71 4.74 9.99
N ILE A 119 21.25 5.81 10.57
CA ILE A 119 21.62 5.88 11.98
C ILE A 119 20.38 6.38 12.74
N SER A 120 19.88 5.55 13.66
CA SER A 120 18.82 5.91 14.59
C SER A 120 19.34 6.92 15.61
N THR A 121 18.75 8.11 15.62
CA THR A 121 18.72 8.96 16.81
C THR A 121 17.28 9.05 17.26
N HIS A 122 16.84 8.10 18.08
CA HIS A 122 15.96 8.35 19.24
C HIS A 122 15.86 7.07 20.07
N GLY A 123 16.20 7.19 21.36
CA GLY A 123 16.22 6.11 22.32
C GLY A 123 14.83 5.57 22.65
N GLY A 124 14.68 4.26 22.52
CA GLY A 124 13.53 3.50 23.00
C GLY A 124 13.76 2.03 22.69
N LYS A 125 13.86 1.18 23.73
CA LYS A 125 14.12 -0.25 23.62
C LYS A 125 13.02 -0.96 22.80
N GLY A 126 13.24 -1.08 21.51
CA GLY A 126 12.50 -1.91 20.57
C GLY A 126 13.43 -2.18 19.40
N LYS A 127 13.52 -3.44 18.95
CA LYS A 127 14.42 -3.88 17.87
C LYS A 127 14.26 -2.98 16.63
N PRO A 128 15.35 -2.71 15.88
CA PRO A 128 15.33 -1.92 14.66
C PRO A 128 14.41 -2.58 13.63
N GLY A 129 13.20 -2.07 13.46
CA GLY A 129 12.32 -2.46 12.38
C GLY A 129 12.70 -1.65 11.16
N THR A 130 13.57 -2.21 10.30
CA THR A 130 13.67 -1.79 8.91
C THR A 130 12.24 -1.79 8.37
N GLN A 131 11.77 -0.67 7.80
CA GLN A 131 10.52 -0.70 7.04
C GLN A 131 10.84 -1.35 5.68
N GLU A 132 11.13 -2.65 5.74
CA GLU A 132 11.34 -3.49 4.57
C GLU A 132 9.98 -3.60 3.88
N PHE A 133 9.85 -2.93 2.74
CA PHE A 133 8.63 -3.05 1.94
C PHE A 133 8.47 -4.51 1.54
N THR A 134 7.25 -5.01 1.66
CA THR A 134 6.91 -6.32 1.15
C THR A 134 6.65 -6.13 -0.33
N HIS A 135 7.69 -6.31 -1.14
CA HIS A 135 7.63 -6.00 -2.56
C HIS A 135 6.56 -6.87 -3.23
N MET A 136 5.48 -6.25 -3.72
CA MET A 136 4.36 -7.02 -4.28
C MET A 136 4.76 -7.83 -5.51
N LEU A 137 5.68 -7.33 -6.33
CA LEU A 137 6.16 -8.07 -7.51
C LEU A 137 7.18 -9.18 -7.18
N SER A 138 7.63 -9.26 -5.92
CA SER A 138 8.41 -10.41 -5.43
C SER A 138 7.55 -11.41 -4.66
N LEU A 139 6.22 -11.19 -4.57
CA LEU A 139 5.31 -12.18 -4.00
C LEU A 139 5.10 -13.27 -5.05
N ALA A 140 5.41 -14.50 -4.66
CA ALA A 140 5.37 -15.64 -5.56
C ALA A 140 3.94 -15.83 -6.08
N THR A 141 3.77 -15.80 -7.40
CA THR A 141 2.59 -16.41 -8.02
C THR A 141 2.68 -17.91 -7.78
N TRP A 142 1.60 -18.52 -7.27
CA TRP A 142 1.54 -19.94 -6.99
C TRP A 142 2.04 -20.80 -8.16
N ASP A 143 3.18 -21.47 -7.95
CA ASP A 143 3.67 -22.58 -8.76
C ASP A 143 4.37 -23.60 -7.86
N GLY A 144 3.60 -24.18 -6.92
CA GLY A 144 3.77 -25.48 -6.23
C GLY A 144 5.15 -26.09 -5.88
N ARG A 145 6.30 -25.41 -5.93
CA ARG A 145 7.63 -26.02 -5.73
C ARG A 145 8.66 -25.10 -5.05
N GLY A 146 8.69 -25.15 -3.71
CA GLY A 146 9.90 -25.09 -2.87
C GLY A 146 10.83 -23.85 -2.92
N PRO A 147 11.91 -23.81 -2.11
CA PRO A 147 12.70 -22.59 -1.83
C PRO A 147 13.59 -22.07 -2.96
N GLN A 148 13.48 -22.58 -4.20
CA GLN A 148 14.21 -22.07 -5.37
C GLN A 148 13.60 -20.78 -5.97
N ILE A 149 12.49 -20.30 -5.39
CA ILE A 149 11.57 -19.31 -5.97
C ILE A 149 12.10 -17.87 -6.04
N GLN A 150 13.06 -17.46 -5.20
CA GLN A 150 13.55 -16.07 -5.24
C GLN A 150 14.34 -15.75 -6.53
N VAL A 151 15.20 -16.67 -6.99
CA VAL A 151 16.01 -16.47 -8.20
C VAL A 151 15.16 -16.55 -9.47
N THR A 152 14.09 -17.35 -9.47
CA THR A 152 13.13 -17.40 -10.59
C THR A 152 12.20 -16.19 -10.61
N GLY A 153 11.81 -15.65 -9.45
CA GLY A 153 11.00 -14.43 -9.35
C GLY A 153 11.67 -13.20 -9.98
N PHE A 154 12.96 -12.99 -9.70
CA PHE A 154 13.71 -11.89 -10.33
C PHE A 154 13.85 -12.03 -11.85
N LYS A 155 14.08 -13.25 -12.35
CA LYS A 155 14.15 -13.52 -13.80
C LYS A 155 12.80 -13.36 -14.48
N LEU A 156 11.71 -13.75 -13.82
CA LEU A 156 10.35 -13.56 -14.31
C LEU A 156 10.01 -12.07 -14.38
N LEU A 157 10.32 -11.31 -13.33
CA LEU A 157 10.14 -9.87 -13.29
C LEU A 157 10.95 -9.17 -14.39
N GLU A 158 12.21 -9.56 -14.58
CA GLU A 158 13.05 -9.05 -15.66
C GLU A 158 12.44 -9.32 -17.04
N ALA A 159 11.95 -10.54 -17.29
CA ALA A 159 11.26 -10.88 -18.54
C ALA A 159 9.94 -10.09 -18.73
N GLN A 160 9.18 -9.84 -17.67
CA GLN A 160 7.97 -9.03 -17.74
C GLN A 160 8.28 -7.56 -18.07
N LEU A 161 9.34 -7.00 -17.47
CA LEU A 161 9.78 -5.64 -17.75
C LEU A 161 10.39 -5.51 -19.15
N ASP A 162 11.09 -6.53 -19.65
CA ASP A 162 11.58 -6.59 -21.02
C ASP A 162 10.45 -6.65 -22.05
N ALA A 163 9.41 -7.45 -21.77
CA ALA A 163 8.19 -7.47 -22.58
C ALA A 163 7.47 -6.11 -22.58
N ALA A 164 7.39 -5.44 -21.43
CA ALA A 164 6.83 -4.10 -21.32
C ALA A 164 7.66 -3.06 -22.08
N GLU A 165 9.00 -3.12 -22.00
CA GLU A 165 9.90 -2.25 -22.76
C GLU A 165 9.75 -2.48 -24.27
N THR A 166 9.64 -3.74 -24.70
CA THR A 166 9.37 -4.09 -26.09
C THR A 166 8.04 -3.49 -26.55
N PHE A 167 6.97 -3.63 -25.79
CA PHE A 167 5.68 -3.01 -26.10
C PHE A 167 5.80 -1.48 -26.25
N LEU A 168 6.46 -0.81 -25.29
CA LEU A 168 6.67 0.64 -25.32
C LEU A 168 7.50 1.12 -26.52
N THR A 169 8.38 0.27 -27.05
CA THR A 169 9.25 0.61 -28.18
C THR A 169 8.74 0.14 -29.54
N CYS A 170 7.83 -0.84 -29.59
CA CYS A 170 7.38 -1.50 -30.80
C CYS A 170 5.89 -1.30 -31.13
N ASP A 171 5.02 -1.22 -30.11
CA ASP A 171 3.57 -1.32 -30.30
C ASP A 171 2.79 -0.06 -29.90
N THR A 172 3.46 0.94 -29.32
CA THR A 172 2.88 2.24 -28.99
C THR A 172 2.81 3.19 -30.18
N THR A 173 2.09 4.31 -29.99
CA THR A 173 2.02 5.39 -30.98
C THR A 173 3.42 5.94 -31.29
N TYR A 174 3.59 6.51 -32.48
CA TYR A 174 4.89 7.07 -32.89
C TYR A 174 5.41 8.13 -31.91
N THR A 175 4.52 8.97 -31.37
CA THR A 175 4.86 10.02 -30.41
C THR A 175 5.34 9.43 -29.08
N ASP A 176 4.64 8.43 -28.53
CA ASP A 176 4.98 7.82 -27.25
C ASP A 176 6.29 7.03 -27.36
N ARG A 177 6.46 6.30 -28.46
CA ARG A 177 7.69 5.58 -28.77
C ARG A 177 8.89 6.51 -28.86
N LYS A 178 8.73 7.65 -29.56
CA LYS A 178 9.78 8.66 -29.66
C LYS A 178 10.09 9.24 -28.29
N ALA A 179 9.06 9.63 -27.53
CA ALA A 179 9.22 10.19 -26.19
C ALA A 179 9.96 9.23 -25.25
N TYR A 180 9.56 7.94 -25.21
CA TYR A 180 10.21 6.91 -24.41
C TYR A 180 11.67 6.67 -24.82
N LYS A 181 11.95 6.62 -26.14
CA LYS A 181 13.33 6.48 -26.65
C LYS A 181 14.23 7.68 -26.36
N THR A 182 13.65 8.87 -26.28
CA THR A 182 14.38 10.11 -25.94
C THR A 182 14.48 10.36 -24.43
N CYS A 183 13.84 9.54 -23.61
CA CYS A 183 13.90 9.68 -22.16
C CYS A 183 15.34 9.49 -21.70
N LYS A 184 15.84 10.44 -20.91
CA LYS A 184 17.16 10.31 -20.27
C LYS A 184 17.10 9.14 -19.31
N GLU A 185 18.25 8.51 -19.11
CA GLU A 185 18.45 7.55 -18.03
C GLU A 185 19.07 8.27 -16.84
N ALA A 186 18.61 7.94 -15.65
CA ALA A 186 19.23 8.38 -14.40
C ALA A 186 19.15 7.27 -13.38
N SER A 187 19.95 7.37 -12.31
CA SER A 187 19.81 6.50 -11.14
C SER A 187 18.99 7.18 -10.04
N ARG A 188 18.41 6.37 -9.14
CA ARG A 188 17.79 6.86 -7.90
C ARG A 188 18.73 7.77 -7.11
N LYS A 189 20.00 7.37 -7.01
CA LYS A 189 21.03 8.12 -6.28
C LYS A 189 21.30 9.48 -6.92
N GLU A 190 21.40 9.54 -8.25
CA GLU A 190 21.57 10.83 -8.95
C GLU A 190 20.40 11.79 -8.72
N CYS A 191 19.18 11.27 -8.66
CA CYS A 191 18.00 12.08 -8.34
C CYS A 191 18.05 12.63 -6.90
N TYR A 192 18.51 11.79 -5.96
CA TYR A 192 18.69 12.18 -4.57
C TYR A 192 19.78 13.23 -4.40
N ASP A 193 20.96 12.99 -4.97
CA ASP A 193 22.12 13.88 -4.91
C ASP A 193 21.78 15.25 -5.50
N TYR A 194 21.02 15.30 -6.61
CA TYR A 194 20.52 16.54 -7.19
C TYR A 194 19.65 17.35 -6.23
N LEU A 195 18.74 16.71 -5.50
CA LEU A 195 17.88 17.40 -4.53
C LEU A 195 18.67 17.93 -3.33
N VAL A 196 19.70 17.19 -2.89
CA VAL A 196 20.61 17.64 -1.83
C VAL A 196 21.44 18.85 -2.26
N GLU A 197 21.99 18.84 -3.49
CA GLU A 197 22.71 20.01 -4.01
C GLU A 197 21.78 21.22 -4.14
N LEU A 198 20.56 20.99 -4.64
CA LEU A 198 19.56 22.03 -4.84
C LEU A 198 19.10 22.63 -3.50
N SER A 199 19.03 21.86 -2.41
CA SER A 199 18.66 22.38 -1.10
C SER A 199 19.64 23.46 -0.62
N GLY A 200 20.95 23.23 -0.79
CA GLY A 200 21.98 24.22 -0.45
C GLY A 200 21.84 25.52 -1.24
N ARG A 201 21.60 25.41 -2.56
CA ARG A 201 21.41 26.59 -3.43
C ARG A 201 20.15 27.41 -3.07
N ILE A 202 19.12 26.77 -2.53
CA ILE A 202 17.87 27.43 -2.17
C ILE A 202 17.97 28.10 -0.80
N GLU A 203 18.72 27.51 0.12
CA GLU A 203 19.10 28.17 1.38
C GLU A 203 19.86 29.47 1.10
N GLU A 204 20.77 29.47 0.12
CA GLU A 204 21.51 30.67 -0.30
C GLU A 204 20.64 31.74 -1.00
N ALA A 205 19.62 31.33 -1.76
CA ALA A 205 18.81 32.24 -2.57
C ALA A 205 17.73 33.02 -1.79
N GLU A 206 17.46 32.66 -0.53
CA GLU A 206 16.48 33.27 0.39
C GLU A 206 15.08 33.55 -0.21
N SER A 207 14.69 32.84 -1.27
CA SER A 207 13.43 33.09 -1.98
C SER A 207 12.34 32.12 -1.55
N ASP A 208 11.25 32.64 -0.98
CA ASP A 208 10.10 31.85 -0.55
C ASP A 208 9.42 31.09 -1.70
N SER A 209 9.39 31.65 -2.91
CA SER A 209 8.83 30.95 -4.08
C SER A 209 9.68 29.77 -4.52
N LEU A 210 11.01 29.90 -4.41
CA LEU A 210 11.93 28.81 -4.75
C LEU A 210 11.89 27.72 -3.69
N ARG A 211 11.80 28.10 -2.41
CA ARG A 211 11.61 27.16 -1.31
C ARG A 211 10.36 26.30 -1.53
N ARG A 212 9.21 26.92 -1.78
CA ARG A 212 7.96 26.18 -2.05
C ARG A 212 8.07 25.25 -3.25
N ALA A 213 8.65 25.71 -4.36
CA ALA A 213 8.80 24.87 -5.54
C ALA A 213 9.70 23.66 -5.27
N TYR A 214 10.77 23.83 -4.50
CA TYR A 214 11.62 22.73 -4.07
C TYR A 214 10.92 21.73 -3.15
N GLU A 215 10.18 22.22 -2.15
CA GLU A 215 9.38 21.38 -1.26
C GLU A 215 8.40 20.49 -2.04
N GLU A 216 7.79 21.01 -3.11
CA GLU A 216 6.92 20.23 -3.99
C GLU A 216 7.69 19.14 -4.75
N ARG A 217 8.93 19.38 -5.19
CA ARG A 217 9.76 18.37 -5.85
C ARG A 217 10.22 17.29 -4.88
N VAL A 218 10.55 17.66 -3.64
CA VAL A 218 10.85 16.71 -2.57
C VAL A 218 9.65 15.82 -2.27
N ASP A 219 8.45 16.41 -2.19
CA ASP A 219 7.21 15.65 -2.01
C ASP A 219 6.97 14.63 -3.13
N ILE A 220 7.20 15.02 -4.38
CA ILE A 220 7.09 14.12 -5.55
C ILE A 220 8.11 13.00 -5.44
N PHE A 221 9.39 13.33 -5.24
CA PHE A 221 10.46 12.34 -5.14
C PHE A 221 10.17 11.30 -4.06
N ASN A 222 9.82 11.75 -2.85
CA ASN A 222 9.48 10.86 -1.74
C ASN A 222 8.29 9.95 -2.04
N ALA A 223 7.25 10.48 -2.71
CA ALA A 223 6.06 9.69 -3.05
C ALA A 223 6.38 8.64 -4.12
N VAL A 224 7.12 9.02 -5.16
CA VAL A 224 7.59 8.10 -6.21
C VAL A 224 8.51 7.04 -5.62
N ASP A 225 9.39 7.41 -4.70
CA ASP A 225 10.31 6.48 -4.06
C ASP A 225 9.59 5.38 -3.26
N ILE A 226 8.51 5.73 -2.59
CA ILE A 226 7.65 4.76 -1.89
C ILE A 226 6.92 3.86 -2.90
N VAL A 227 6.38 4.43 -3.99
CA VAL A 227 5.73 3.66 -5.05
C VAL A 227 6.72 2.66 -5.65
N TYR A 228 7.93 3.12 -6.00
CA TYR A 228 8.98 2.27 -6.53
C TYR A 228 9.33 1.15 -5.55
N SER A 229 9.59 1.50 -4.29
CA SER A 229 9.99 0.54 -3.25
C SER A 229 8.86 -0.45 -2.90
N PHE A 230 7.60 -0.11 -3.13
CA PHE A 230 6.47 -1.01 -2.94
C PHE A 230 6.41 -2.11 -4.03
N PHE A 231 6.76 -1.77 -5.27
CA PHE A 231 6.70 -2.72 -6.38
C PHE A 231 8.03 -3.44 -6.63
N LEU A 232 9.15 -2.74 -6.53
CA LEU A 232 10.47 -3.21 -6.94
C LEU A 232 11.46 -3.20 -5.77
N PRO A 233 12.32 -4.24 -5.66
CA PRO A 233 13.43 -4.22 -4.72
C PRO A 233 14.41 -3.08 -5.01
N VAL A 234 14.95 -2.46 -3.95
CA VAL A 234 15.85 -1.29 -4.07
C VAL A 234 17.16 -1.58 -4.81
N ASN A 235 17.57 -2.85 -4.87
CA ASN A 235 18.78 -3.30 -5.56
C ASN A 235 18.50 -3.87 -6.95
N PHE A 236 17.24 -3.84 -7.41
CA PHE A 236 16.89 -4.35 -8.72
C PHE A 236 17.42 -3.40 -9.80
N GLN A 237 18.30 -3.93 -10.65
CA GLN A 237 18.82 -3.27 -11.84
C GLN A 237 18.30 -4.06 -13.03
N GLY A 238 17.26 -3.54 -13.67
CA GLY A 238 16.61 -4.22 -14.78
C GLY A 238 16.11 -3.24 -15.85
N PRO A 239 15.44 -3.77 -16.88
CA PRO A 239 14.86 -2.98 -17.96
C PRO A 239 13.97 -1.86 -17.42
N MET A 240 13.89 -0.74 -18.13
CA MET A 240 13.10 0.45 -17.77
C MET A 240 13.49 1.22 -16.49
N VAL A 241 14.26 0.65 -15.54
CA VAL A 241 14.58 1.30 -14.25
C VAL A 241 15.30 2.63 -14.46
N GLY A 242 16.30 2.67 -15.35
CA GLY A 242 17.04 3.89 -15.65
C GLY A 242 16.15 4.99 -16.25
N LYS A 243 15.24 4.62 -17.17
CA LYS A 243 14.29 5.56 -17.81
C LYS A 243 13.23 6.04 -16.84
N PHE A 244 12.78 5.19 -15.91
CA PHE A 244 11.88 5.57 -14.83
C PHE A 244 12.51 6.68 -13.98
N TRP A 245 13.71 6.46 -13.47
CA TRP A 245 14.40 7.47 -12.65
C TRP A 245 14.81 8.70 -13.45
N GLY A 246 15.12 8.57 -14.74
CA GLY A 246 15.36 9.72 -15.60
C GLY A 246 14.12 10.57 -15.88
N ALA A 247 12.93 9.95 -15.96
CA ALA A 247 11.67 10.67 -15.98
C ALA A 247 11.41 11.40 -14.66
N VAL A 248 11.68 10.75 -13.52
CA VAL A 248 11.59 11.38 -12.20
C VAL A 248 12.51 12.59 -12.12
N ARG A 249 13.78 12.44 -12.55
CA ARG A 249 14.75 13.53 -12.62
C ARG A 249 14.23 14.70 -13.45
N SER A 250 13.67 14.43 -14.63
CA SER A 250 13.12 15.47 -15.50
C SER A 250 11.93 16.21 -14.85
N ILE A 251 11.12 15.51 -14.04
CA ILE A 251 9.99 16.09 -13.29
C ILE A 251 10.48 16.89 -12.07
N THR A 252 11.55 16.44 -11.41
CA THR A 252 12.12 17.11 -10.24
C THR A 252 13.08 18.24 -10.59
N GLU A 253 13.60 18.30 -11.82
CA GLU A 253 14.41 19.40 -12.35
C GLU A 253 13.65 20.74 -12.33
N LEU A 254 14.14 21.72 -11.55
CA LEU A 254 13.52 23.05 -11.48
C LEU A 254 13.87 23.85 -12.74
N ALA A 255 12.92 23.94 -13.66
CA ALA A 255 12.98 24.88 -14.77
C ALA A 255 12.66 26.30 -14.28
N MET A 256 13.56 27.24 -14.60
CA MET A 256 13.47 28.64 -14.17
C MET A 256 13.27 29.53 -15.39
N LEU A 257 12.22 30.36 -15.41
CA LEU A 257 12.16 31.54 -16.28
C LEU A 257 12.11 32.79 -15.40
N ASP A 258 12.95 33.77 -15.67
CA ASP A 258 13.01 35.06 -14.96
C ASP A 258 13.04 34.92 -13.42
N GLY A 259 13.77 33.93 -12.92
CA GLY A 259 13.88 33.63 -11.49
C GLY A 259 12.62 33.04 -10.86
N ARG A 260 11.60 32.70 -11.65
CA ARG A 260 10.38 32.02 -11.21
C ARG A 260 10.38 30.55 -11.67
N PRO A 261 9.97 29.63 -10.79
CA PRO A 261 9.80 28.24 -11.16
C PRO A 261 8.60 28.11 -12.11
N ILE A 262 8.80 27.44 -13.24
CA ILE A 262 7.72 27.08 -14.16
C ILE A 262 7.35 25.63 -13.88
N SER A 263 6.16 25.38 -13.32
CA SER A 263 5.43 24.12 -13.54
C SER A 263 4.09 24.11 -12.81
N ASP A 264 2.98 23.96 -13.55
CA ASP A 264 1.67 23.57 -12.97
C ASP A 264 1.53 22.04 -12.85
N ILE A 265 2.33 21.27 -13.60
CA ILE A 265 2.24 19.80 -13.68
C ILE A 265 2.62 19.14 -12.35
N ALA A 266 3.58 19.74 -11.64
CA ALA A 266 4.06 19.24 -10.35
C ALA A 266 2.95 19.21 -9.29
N GLY A 267 2.05 20.19 -9.27
CA GLY A 267 0.99 20.31 -8.26
C GLY A 267 -0.03 19.16 -8.34
N SER A 268 -0.59 18.90 -9.52
CA SER A 268 -1.55 17.82 -9.73
C SER A 268 -0.91 16.44 -9.53
N LEU A 269 0.29 16.23 -10.08
CA LEU A 269 1.00 14.97 -9.94
C LEU A 269 1.34 14.68 -8.48
N ARG A 270 1.77 15.70 -7.71
CA ARG A 270 2.05 15.58 -6.29
C ARG A 270 0.84 15.09 -5.50
N VAL A 271 -0.35 15.65 -5.74
CA VAL A 271 -1.57 15.24 -5.04
C VAL A 271 -1.89 13.77 -5.34
N SER A 272 -1.92 13.39 -6.61
CA SER A 272 -2.21 12.02 -7.03
C SER A 272 -1.21 11.01 -6.47
N LEU A 273 0.09 11.31 -6.52
CA LEU A 273 1.13 10.45 -5.97
C LEU A 273 1.00 10.28 -4.46
N ARG A 274 0.73 11.37 -3.73
CA ARG A 274 0.54 11.30 -2.28
C ARG A 274 -0.68 10.48 -1.90
N ASP A 275 -1.78 10.59 -2.64
CA ASP A 275 -2.98 9.78 -2.41
C ASP A 275 -2.75 8.30 -2.74
N LEU A 276 -1.99 8.01 -3.80
CA LEU A 276 -1.54 6.66 -4.12
C LEU A 276 -0.68 6.09 -2.99
N THR A 277 0.31 6.84 -2.49
CA THR A 277 1.16 6.42 -1.38
C THR A 277 0.34 6.01 -0.15
N ARG A 278 -0.71 6.76 0.20
CA ARG A 278 -1.58 6.39 1.35
C ARG A 278 -2.27 5.05 1.14
N SER A 279 -2.69 4.79 -0.09
CA SER A 279 -3.36 3.54 -0.46
C SER A 279 -2.36 2.38 -0.44
N LEU A 280 -1.15 2.58 -0.98
CA LEU A 280 -0.07 1.59 -0.94
C LEU A 280 0.38 1.29 0.49
N LEU A 281 0.51 2.28 1.36
CA LEU A 281 0.84 2.07 2.77
C LEU A 281 -0.27 1.31 3.51
N ALA A 282 -1.54 1.56 3.18
CA ALA A 282 -2.65 0.80 3.73
C ALA A 282 -2.59 -0.68 3.31
N LEU A 283 -2.22 -0.94 2.06
CA LEU A 283 -2.01 -2.29 1.54
C LEU A 283 -0.77 -2.94 2.18
N GLN A 284 0.34 -2.22 2.32
CA GLN A 284 1.55 -2.69 2.98
C GLN A 284 1.26 -3.15 4.42
N ASN A 285 0.46 -2.39 5.17
CA ASN A 285 0.04 -2.76 6.52
C ASN A 285 -0.80 -4.04 6.58
N LEU A 286 -1.51 -4.37 5.50
CA LEU A 286 -2.26 -5.61 5.38
C LEU A 286 -1.29 -6.75 5.03
N VAL A 287 -0.49 -6.56 3.98
CA VAL A 287 0.40 -7.59 3.41
C VAL A 287 1.57 -7.96 4.34
N ILE A 288 2.09 -7.04 5.16
CA ILE A 288 3.19 -7.34 6.10
C ILE A 288 2.86 -8.48 7.08
N HIS A 289 1.58 -8.74 7.31
CA HIS A 289 1.10 -9.80 8.20
C HIS A 289 0.78 -11.12 7.49
N SER A 290 0.90 -11.18 6.17
CA SER A 290 0.72 -12.42 5.41
C SER A 290 1.95 -13.32 5.53
N SER A 291 1.70 -14.62 5.66
CA SER A 291 2.71 -15.67 5.52
C SER A 291 3.03 -15.93 4.04
N ASP A 292 4.17 -16.56 3.76
CA ASP A 292 4.59 -16.87 2.38
C ASP A 292 3.57 -17.75 1.63
N GLN A 293 2.84 -18.61 2.35
CA GLN A 293 1.80 -19.46 1.78
C GLN A 293 0.54 -18.67 1.41
N GLU A 294 0.12 -17.72 2.25
CA GLU A 294 -1.06 -16.87 2.01
C GLU A 294 -0.83 -15.85 0.87
N ARG A 295 0.42 -15.48 0.61
CA ARG A 295 0.78 -14.55 -0.48
C ARG A 295 0.66 -15.17 -1.87
N ALA A 296 0.70 -16.49 -1.96
CA ALA A 296 0.56 -17.23 -3.21
C ALA A 296 -0.91 -17.51 -3.57
N GLU A 297 -1.83 -17.38 -2.60
CA GLU A 297 -3.28 -17.64 -2.78
C GLU A 297 -4.09 -16.40 -3.22
N VAL A 298 -3.42 -15.25 -3.42
CA VAL A 298 -4.01 -14.01 -3.95
C VAL A 298 -3.61 -13.83 -5.41
#